data_AF-G3AUW2-F1
#
_entry.id   AF-G3AUW2-F1
#
_cell.length_a   1.000
_cell.length_b   1.000
_cell.length_c   1.000
_cell.angle_alpha   90.00
_cell.angle_beta   90.00
_cell.angle_gamma   90.00
#
_symmetry.space_group_name_H-M   'P 1'
#
loop_
_entity.id
_entity.type
_entity.pdbx_description
1 polymer ?
#
loop_
_entity_poly.entity_id
_entity_poly.type
_entity_poly.pdbx_seq_one_letter_code
_entity_poly.pdbx_strand_id
1 'polypeptide(L)'
;MEKPISDLPPTKNRYIQVLDLYLSNIIHNPIFTSVAVLISFCYLQCKQWDWLMISSHSFEFIFVEDYEFDILSNIINLIFIFRFVYYIKLNLIGEIALFLVQNFACYKYVLMKDGISFFKDTDMSMFLKSCIALQVIFPWLILLSCIVQRMPWNKTLVDCNTNYLPLFMSQSFMFVNTTFPLLDNSFKNYELLYKLACFSLKFYLVFQFVLYEFVLINYEHEDVVDYSVYYREVSCFNEKGRQGKSNFNLVKKYAMTVVCLFIIVIDLGFIGAVHKNVYNML
;
A
#
# COMPACT_ATOMS: atom_id res chain seq x y z
N MET A 1 -0.52 -27.24 -17.17
CA MET A 1 -0.84 -27.11 -18.61
C MET A 1 -0.57 -25.67 -18.99
N GLU A 2 0.53 -25.40 -19.68
CA GLU A 2 0.84 -24.08 -20.22
C GLU A 2 -0.13 -23.80 -21.37
N LYS A 3 -0.91 -22.72 -21.27
CA LYS A 3 -1.74 -22.26 -22.40
C LYS A 3 -0.80 -21.80 -23.54
N PRO A 4 -1.15 -22.07 -24.81
CA PRO A 4 -0.32 -21.70 -25.95
C PRO A 4 -0.15 -20.17 -26.06
N ILE A 5 1.04 -19.77 -26.50
CA ILE A 5 1.49 -18.37 -26.71
C ILE A 5 0.63 -17.60 -27.75
N SER A 6 -0.34 -18.26 -28.38
CA SER A 6 -1.24 -17.69 -29.39
C SER A 6 -2.30 -16.72 -28.85
N ASP A 7 -2.49 -16.62 -27.53
CA ASP A 7 -3.50 -15.76 -26.90
C ASP A 7 -2.98 -14.36 -26.50
N LEU A 8 -1.71 -14.06 -26.79
CA LEU A 8 -1.15 -12.73 -26.50
C LEU A 8 -1.62 -11.70 -27.53
N PRO A 9 -1.98 -10.47 -27.10
CA PRO A 9 -2.48 -9.47 -28.02
C PRO A 9 -1.45 -9.18 -29.13
N PRO A 10 -1.86 -9.19 -30.41
CA PRO A 10 -0.96 -9.02 -31.56
C PRO A 10 -0.32 -7.62 -31.62
N THR A 11 -0.84 -6.66 -30.85
CA THR A 11 -0.40 -5.27 -30.83
C THR A 11 0.13 -4.88 -29.46
N LYS A 12 1.34 -4.30 -29.44
CA LYS A 12 1.96 -3.72 -28.22
C LYS A 12 1.00 -2.74 -27.54
N ASN A 13 0.67 -3.01 -26.28
CA ASN A 13 -0.15 -2.11 -25.49
C ASN A 13 0.72 -0.97 -24.92
N ARG A 14 0.64 0.20 -25.55
CA ARG A 14 1.39 1.40 -25.13
C ARG A 14 0.99 1.89 -23.74
N TYR A 15 -0.27 1.70 -23.33
CA TYR A 15 -0.73 2.11 -22.01
C TYR A 15 -0.05 1.29 -20.91
N ILE A 16 -0.02 -0.04 -21.05
CA ILE A 16 0.70 -0.93 -20.14
C ILE A 16 2.19 -0.59 -20.13
N GLN A 17 2.77 -0.28 -21.29
CA GLN A 17 4.18 0.14 -21.38
C GLN A 17 4.44 1.43 -20.59
N VAL A 18 3.59 2.45 -20.70
CA VAL A 18 3.73 3.71 -19.95
C VAL A 18 3.69 3.45 -18.45
N LEU A 19 2.68 2.72 -17.98
CA LEU A 19 2.52 2.45 -16.55
C LEU A 19 3.63 1.57 -15.99
N ASP A 20 3.88 0.40 -16.59
CA ASP A 20 4.85 -0.58 -16.06
C ASP A 20 6.29 -0.10 -16.25
N LEU A 21 6.70 0.26 -17.47
CA LEU A 21 8.10 0.58 -17.74
C LEU A 21 8.47 1.96 -17.21
N TYR A 22 7.71 2.99 -17.56
CA TYR A 22 8.11 4.38 -17.29
C TYR A 22 7.71 4.81 -15.88
N LEU A 23 6.44 4.65 -15.50
CA LEU A 23 5.99 5.10 -14.18
C LEU A 23 6.49 4.18 -13.07
N SER A 24 6.30 2.86 -13.16
CA SER A 24 6.66 1.93 -12.09
C SER A 24 8.15 1.56 -12.02
N ASN A 25 8.85 1.42 -13.16
CA ASN A 25 10.23 0.91 -13.14
C ASN A 25 11.31 1.99 -13.29
N ILE A 26 11.01 3.13 -13.91
CA ILE A 26 11.95 4.25 -14.11
C ILE A 26 11.71 5.35 -13.08
N ILE A 27 10.52 5.97 -13.08
CA ILE A 27 10.23 7.14 -12.24
C ILE A 27 10.08 6.73 -10.77
N HIS A 28 9.22 5.75 -10.49
CA HIS A 28 8.94 5.28 -9.13
C HIS A 28 9.64 3.94 -8.84
N ASN A 29 10.92 3.85 -9.20
CA ASN A 29 11.68 2.61 -9.06
C ASN A 29 11.65 2.10 -7.60
N PRO A 30 11.02 0.94 -7.34
CA PRO A 30 10.72 0.50 -5.97
C PRO A 30 11.98 0.19 -5.16
N ILE A 31 13.09 -0.23 -5.81
CA ILE A 31 14.34 -0.54 -5.11
C ILE A 31 14.97 0.76 -4.61
N PHE A 32 15.15 1.72 -5.51
CA PHE A 32 15.76 3.01 -5.15
C PHE A 32 14.94 3.74 -4.10
N THR A 33 13.62 3.77 -4.26
CA THR A 33 12.73 4.43 -3.31
C THR A 33 12.69 3.71 -1.97
N SER A 34 12.71 2.37 -1.94
CA SER A 34 12.85 1.60 -0.69
C SER A 34 14.15 1.93 0.06
N VAL A 35 15.27 2.03 -0.64
CA VAL A 35 16.56 2.40 -0.03
C VAL A 35 16.50 3.84 0.50
N ALA A 36 15.93 4.78 -0.27
CA ALA A 36 15.77 6.16 0.17
C ALA A 36 14.89 6.26 1.42
N VAL A 37 13.79 5.51 1.50
CA VAL A 37 12.93 5.42 2.69
C VAL A 37 13.72 4.88 3.86
N LEU A 38 14.42 3.74 3.73
CA LEU A 38 15.19 3.16 4.84
C LEU A 38 16.25 4.13 5.38
N ILE A 39 17.03 4.78 4.51
CA ILE A 39 18.10 5.68 4.95
C ILE A 39 17.51 6.88 5.69
N SER A 40 16.51 7.53 5.10
CA SER A 40 15.88 8.71 5.70
C SER A 40 15.11 8.38 6.97
N PHE A 41 14.38 7.25 7.00
CA PHE A 41 13.70 6.72 8.18
C PHE A 41 14.68 6.44 9.33
N CYS A 42 15.73 5.65 9.09
CA CYS A 42 16.72 5.32 10.11
C CYS A 42 17.37 6.58 10.67
N TYR A 43 17.72 7.54 9.82
CA TYR A 43 18.28 8.81 10.27
C TYR A 43 17.31 9.57 11.19
N LEU A 44 16.04 9.71 10.80
CA LEU A 44 15.02 10.40 11.59
C LEU A 44 14.79 9.68 12.93
N GLN A 45 14.65 8.36 12.92
CA GLN A 45 14.40 7.56 14.12
C GLN A 45 15.60 7.55 15.09
N CYS A 46 16.83 7.42 14.59
CA CYS A 46 18.02 7.53 15.44
C CYS A 46 18.06 8.86 16.17
N LYS A 47 17.68 9.94 15.49
CA LYS A 47 17.66 11.27 16.10
C LYS A 47 16.56 11.47 17.13
N GLN A 48 15.37 10.93 16.87
CA GLN A 48 14.29 10.90 17.87
C GLN A 48 14.75 10.12 19.10
N TRP A 49 15.38 8.97 18.91
CA TRP A 49 15.92 8.15 19.99
C TRP A 49 17.02 8.87 20.79
N ASP A 50 17.99 9.49 20.13
CA ASP A 50 19.06 10.26 20.79
C ASP A 50 18.49 11.33 21.73
N TRP A 51 17.46 12.05 21.28
CA TRP A 51 16.83 13.10 22.10
C TRP A 51 16.07 12.54 23.30
N LEU A 52 15.35 11.42 23.12
CA LEU A 52 14.64 10.75 24.21
C LEU A 52 15.62 10.30 25.31
N MET A 53 16.78 9.79 24.91
CA MET A 53 17.82 9.36 25.85
C MET A 53 18.47 10.52 26.61
N ILE A 54 18.62 11.68 25.97
CA ILE A 54 19.17 12.89 26.60
C ILE A 54 18.14 13.56 27.53
N SER A 55 16.87 13.52 27.16
CA SER A 55 15.78 14.19 27.87
C SER A 55 14.99 13.17 28.71
N SER A 56 15.49 12.81 29.90
CA SER A 56 14.95 11.70 30.72
C SER A 56 13.46 11.83 31.13
N HIS A 57 12.85 13.02 31.07
CA HIS A 57 11.42 13.26 31.34
C HIS A 57 10.54 13.39 30.07
N SER A 58 11.05 13.01 28.89
CA SER A 58 10.44 13.33 27.61
C SER A 58 9.67 12.21 26.91
N PHE A 59 9.48 11.06 27.57
CA PHE A 59 8.68 9.96 27.00
C PHE A 59 7.20 10.32 26.81
N GLU A 60 6.71 11.40 27.43
CA GLU A 60 5.37 11.97 27.19
C GLU A 60 5.21 12.55 25.77
N PHE A 61 6.31 12.85 25.06
CA PHE A 61 6.29 13.33 23.67
C PHE A 61 6.21 12.20 22.63
N ILE A 62 6.20 10.93 23.07
CA ILE A 62 5.94 9.79 22.20
C ILE A 62 4.43 9.57 22.16
N PHE A 63 3.77 10.16 21.16
CA PHE A 63 2.35 9.95 20.92
C PHE A 63 2.12 8.53 20.37
N VAL A 64 1.75 7.58 21.24
CA VAL A 64 1.52 6.16 20.88
C VAL A 64 0.52 6.02 19.73
N GLU A 65 -0.51 6.88 19.70
CA GLU A 65 -1.52 6.90 18.64
C GLU A 65 -0.94 7.09 17.23
N ASP A 66 0.12 7.89 17.10
CA ASP A 66 0.78 8.13 15.81
C ASP A 66 1.49 6.86 15.31
N TYR A 67 2.21 6.17 16.20
CA TYR A 67 2.88 4.90 15.87
C TYR A 67 1.88 3.76 15.58
N GLU A 68 0.72 3.74 16.25
CA GLU A 68 -0.35 2.79 15.92
C GLU A 68 -0.90 3.02 14.51
N PHE A 69 -1.06 4.29 14.12
CA PHE A 69 -1.48 4.64 12.76
C PHE A 69 -0.42 4.25 11.72
N ASP A 70 0.87 4.42 12.02
CA ASP A 70 1.97 4.00 11.14
C ASP A 70 2.00 2.49 10.92
N ILE A 71 1.81 1.70 11.99
CA ILE A 71 1.69 0.24 11.89
C ILE A 71 0.50 -0.14 10.99
N LEU A 72 -0.66 0.50 11.17
CA LEU A 72 -1.84 0.24 10.34
C LEU A 72 -1.59 0.60 8.87
N SER A 73 -0.95 1.74 8.61
CA SER A 73 -0.52 2.19 7.28
C SER A 73 0.34 1.12 6.59
N ASN A 74 1.24 0.49 7.35
CA ASN A 74 2.16 -0.53 6.85
C ASN A 74 1.52 -1.88 6.63
N ILE A 75 0.52 -2.23 7.44
CA ILE A 75 -0.31 -3.40 7.19
C ILE A 75 -1.08 -3.22 5.87
N ILE A 76 -1.65 -2.04 5.61
CA ILE A 76 -2.34 -1.74 4.33
C ILE A 76 -1.37 -1.85 3.16
N ASN A 77 -0.17 -1.25 3.28
CA ASN A 77 0.85 -1.33 2.24
C ASN A 77 1.27 -2.78 1.96
N LEU A 78 1.43 -3.61 2.99
CA LEU A 78 1.73 -5.04 2.85
C LEU A 78 0.61 -5.79 2.13
N ILE A 79 -0.66 -5.51 2.44
CA ILE A 79 -1.81 -6.11 1.72
C ILE A 79 -1.73 -5.77 0.22
N PHE A 80 -1.43 -4.52 -0.13
CA PHE A 80 -1.24 -4.09 -1.52
C PHE A 80 -0.07 -4.81 -2.19
N ILE A 81 1.07 -4.90 -1.51
CA ILE A 81 2.26 -5.59 -2.01
C ILE A 81 1.95 -7.07 -2.27
N PHE A 82 1.34 -7.76 -1.31
CA PHE A 82 1.01 -9.17 -1.49
C PHE A 82 0.02 -9.40 -2.63
N ARG A 83 -1.03 -8.58 -2.72
CA ARG A 83 -2.09 -8.76 -3.72
C ARG A 83 -1.66 -8.37 -5.13
N PHE A 84 -1.03 -7.21 -5.31
CA PHE A 84 -0.78 -6.64 -6.65
C PHE A 84 0.65 -6.78 -7.14
N VAL A 85 1.61 -7.07 -6.25
CA VAL A 85 3.03 -7.18 -6.61
C VAL A 85 3.53 -8.61 -6.50
N TYR A 86 3.11 -9.35 -5.46
CA TYR A 86 3.33 -10.79 -5.40
C TYR A 86 2.27 -11.59 -6.14
N TYR A 87 1.13 -10.98 -6.49
CA TYR A 87 -0.01 -11.65 -7.14
C TYR A 87 -0.58 -12.80 -6.30
N ILE A 88 -0.56 -12.64 -4.97
CA ILE A 88 -1.08 -13.63 -4.03
C ILE A 88 -2.58 -13.38 -3.84
N LYS A 89 -3.38 -14.37 -4.24
CA LYS A 89 -4.81 -14.42 -3.94
C LYS A 89 -5.02 -15.03 -2.57
N LEU A 90 -5.92 -14.46 -1.77
CA LEU A 90 -6.32 -15.09 -0.52
C LEU A 90 -7.28 -16.24 -0.83
N ASN A 91 -7.34 -17.22 0.08
CA ASN A 91 -8.39 -18.22 0.04
C ASN A 91 -9.75 -17.58 0.40
N LEU A 92 -10.84 -18.31 0.18
CA LEU A 92 -12.20 -17.79 0.45
C LEU A 92 -12.36 -17.26 1.88
N ILE A 93 -11.81 -17.96 2.87
CA ILE A 93 -11.87 -17.55 4.27
C ILE A 93 -11.13 -16.22 4.47
N GLY A 94 -9.96 -16.07 3.87
CA GLY A 94 -9.17 -14.84 3.90
C GLY A 94 -9.88 -13.68 3.20
N GLU A 95 -10.53 -13.90 2.06
CA GLU A 95 -11.31 -12.86 1.38
C GLU A 95 -12.53 -12.44 2.23
N ILE A 96 -13.22 -13.37 2.91
CA ILE A 96 -14.31 -13.03 3.83
C ILE A 96 -13.79 -12.22 5.01
N ALA A 97 -12.69 -12.66 5.63
CA ALA A 97 -12.07 -11.95 6.75
C ALA A 97 -11.62 -10.54 6.35
N LEU A 98 -10.97 -10.40 5.19
CA LEU A 98 -10.55 -9.12 4.64
C LEU A 98 -11.75 -8.21 4.39
N PHE A 99 -12.83 -8.73 3.79
CA PHE A 99 -14.05 -7.98 3.55
C PHE A 99 -14.66 -7.44 4.85
N LEU A 100 -14.75 -8.27 5.88
CA LEU A 100 -15.29 -7.86 7.18
C LEU A 100 -14.42 -6.80 7.85
N VAL A 101 -13.09 -6.97 7.83
CA VAL A 101 -12.14 -6.00 8.40
C VAL A 101 -12.21 -4.67 7.65
N GLN A 102 -12.24 -4.70 6.32
CA GLN A 102 -12.38 -3.50 5.49
C GLN A 102 -13.69 -2.78 5.77
N ASN A 103 -14.80 -3.49 5.92
CA ASN A 103 -16.08 -2.89 6.26
C ASN A 103 -16.08 -2.29 7.66
N PHE A 104 -15.51 -3.00 8.64
CA PHE A 104 -15.35 -2.46 9.99
C PHE A 104 -14.45 -1.22 10.00
N ALA A 105 -13.36 -1.22 9.23
CA ALA A 105 -12.49 -0.08 9.09
C ALA A 105 -13.22 1.09 8.40
N CYS A 106 -13.94 0.86 7.31
CA CYS A 106 -14.78 1.87 6.67
C CYS A 106 -15.81 2.44 7.65
N TYR A 107 -16.47 1.58 8.43
CA TYR A 107 -17.39 2.02 9.48
C TYR A 107 -16.66 2.86 10.53
N LYS A 108 -15.49 2.45 11.02
CA LYS A 108 -14.75 3.24 12.02
C LYS A 108 -14.29 4.60 11.47
N TYR A 109 -13.73 4.61 10.26
CA TYR A 109 -13.18 5.80 9.60
C TYR A 109 -14.26 6.76 9.09
N VAL A 110 -15.35 6.24 8.53
CA VAL A 110 -16.44 7.05 7.96
C VAL A 110 -17.47 7.42 9.03
N LEU A 111 -17.69 6.57 10.06
CA LEU A 111 -18.83 6.68 10.98
C LEU A 111 -18.49 6.77 12.48
N MET A 112 -17.28 6.50 12.98
CA MET A 112 -17.05 6.47 14.46
C MET A 112 -15.99 7.40 15.04
N LYS A 113 -15.05 7.99 14.29
CA LYS A 113 -14.17 9.02 14.87
C LYS A 113 -14.83 10.41 14.88
N ASP A 114 -16.13 10.46 15.20
CA ASP A 114 -17.15 11.49 14.92
C ASP A 114 -17.88 11.25 13.59
N GLY A 115 -18.76 10.25 13.46
CA GLY A 115 -19.45 9.90 12.18
C GLY A 115 -20.30 10.97 11.49
N ILE A 116 -20.37 12.18 12.03
CA ILE A 116 -20.94 13.35 11.38
C ILE A 116 -19.84 14.26 10.82
N SER A 117 -18.56 14.10 11.19
CA SER A 117 -17.41 14.91 10.81
C SER A 117 -17.01 14.73 9.35
N PHE A 118 -16.99 13.52 8.77
CA PHE A 118 -16.63 13.35 7.36
C PHE A 118 -17.57 14.14 6.42
N PHE A 119 -18.88 14.11 6.68
CA PHE A 119 -19.85 14.91 5.93
C PHE A 119 -19.89 16.38 6.38
N LYS A 120 -19.53 16.70 7.63
CA LYS A 120 -19.42 18.09 8.13
C LYS A 120 -18.10 18.79 7.80
N ASP A 121 -17.08 18.05 7.38
CA ASP A 121 -15.75 18.60 7.11
C ASP A 121 -15.81 19.57 5.94
N THR A 122 -15.65 20.86 6.21
CA THR A 122 -15.79 21.90 5.18
C THR A 122 -14.66 21.88 4.17
N ASP A 123 -13.55 21.21 4.48
CA ASP A 123 -12.33 21.28 3.67
C ASP A 123 -12.37 20.31 2.47
N MET A 124 -13.20 19.26 2.55
CA MET A 124 -13.42 18.34 1.44
C MET A 124 -14.62 18.74 0.57
N SER A 125 -14.39 18.76 -0.75
CA SER A 125 -15.48 18.96 -1.71
C SER A 125 -16.57 17.91 -1.58
N MET A 126 -17.83 18.32 -1.72
CA MET A 126 -18.98 17.40 -1.70
C MET A 126 -18.87 16.30 -2.76
N PHE A 127 -18.29 16.61 -3.92
CA PHE A 127 -18.05 15.64 -4.98
C PHE A 127 -17.17 14.47 -4.49
N LEU A 128 -16.04 14.78 -3.85
CA LEU A 128 -15.11 13.76 -3.33
C LEU A 128 -15.77 12.90 -2.24
N LYS A 129 -16.55 13.54 -1.36
CA LYS A 129 -17.32 12.83 -0.33
C LYS A 129 -18.33 11.86 -0.94
N SER A 130 -19.05 12.28 -1.97
CA SER A 130 -19.97 11.42 -2.70
C SER A 130 -19.25 10.25 -3.36
N CYS A 131 -18.10 10.47 -3.99
CA CYS A 131 -17.30 9.40 -4.58
C CYS A 131 -16.89 8.35 -3.52
N ILE A 132 -16.40 8.79 -2.36
CA ILE A 132 -16.02 7.91 -1.25
C ILE A 132 -17.23 7.12 -0.73
N ALA A 133 -18.37 7.79 -0.53
CA ALA A 133 -19.60 7.11 -0.08
C ALA A 133 -20.07 6.05 -1.08
N LEU A 134 -20.06 6.37 -2.38
CA LEU A 134 -20.40 5.42 -3.44
C LEU A 134 -19.42 4.25 -3.50
N GLN A 135 -18.12 4.50 -3.29
CA GLN A 135 -17.10 3.45 -3.25
C GLN A 135 -17.34 2.45 -2.11
N VAL A 136 -17.93 2.88 -0.99
CA VAL A 136 -18.33 2.00 0.11
C VAL A 136 -19.67 1.31 -0.15
N ILE A 137 -20.66 2.01 -0.73
CA ILE A 137 -22.02 1.48 -0.90
C ILE A 137 -22.11 0.48 -2.08
N PHE A 138 -21.47 0.77 -3.21
CA PHE A 138 -21.60 -0.05 -4.43
C PHE A 138 -21.15 -1.51 -4.28
N PRO A 139 -20.04 -1.84 -3.61
CA PRO A 139 -19.67 -3.23 -3.34
C PRO A 139 -20.80 -4.04 -2.67
N TRP A 140 -21.51 -3.43 -1.72
CA TRP A 140 -22.65 -4.07 -1.04
C TRP A 140 -23.83 -4.29 -1.96
N LEU A 141 -24.19 -3.29 -2.78
CA LEU A 141 -25.30 -3.42 -3.72
C LEU A 141 -25.03 -4.52 -4.75
N ILE A 142 -23.80 -4.59 -5.27
CA ILE A 142 -23.40 -5.61 -6.25
C ILE A 142 -23.41 -7.00 -5.61
N LEU A 143 -22.79 -7.15 -4.43
CA LEU A 143 -22.75 -8.43 -3.71
C LEU A 143 -24.16 -8.93 -3.37
N LEU A 144 -25.04 -8.05 -2.87
CA LEU A 144 -26.42 -8.39 -2.56
C LEU A 144 -27.21 -8.78 -3.81
N SER A 145 -27.03 -8.05 -4.92
CA SER A 145 -27.64 -8.41 -6.21
C SER A 145 -27.20 -9.81 -6.68
N CYS A 146 -25.91 -10.13 -6.58
CA CYS A 146 -25.40 -11.46 -6.95
C CYS A 146 -25.99 -12.57 -6.08
N ILE A 147 -26.13 -12.34 -4.77
CA ILE A 147 -26.74 -13.30 -3.84
C ILE A 147 -28.22 -13.52 -4.19
N VAL A 148 -28.98 -12.45 -4.42
CA VAL A 148 -30.40 -12.51 -4.79
C VAL A 148 -30.59 -13.27 -6.12
N GLN A 149 -29.69 -13.04 -7.08
CA GLN A 149 -29.72 -13.70 -8.39
C GLN A 149 -29.10 -15.12 -8.37
N ARG A 150 -28.63 -15.62 -7.22
CA ARG A 150 -27.96 -16.92 -7.06
C ARG A 150 -26.73 -17.10 -7.98
N MET A 151 -26.04 -16.01 -8.29
CA MET A 151 -24.79 -16.03 -9.03
C MET A 151 -23.61 -16.42 -8.13
N PRO A 152 -22.50 -16.95 -8.69
CA PRO A 152 -21.31 -17.27 -7.91
C PRO A 152 -20.69 -16.01 -7.29
N TRP A 153 -20.94 -15.81 -5.99
CA TRP A 153 -20.53 -14.62 -5.24
C TRP A 153 -19.06 -14.60 -4.85
N ASN A 154 -18.34 -15.72 -4.98
CA ASN A 154 -16.93 -15.82 -4.59
C ASN A 154 -16.05 -14.85 -5.40
N LYS A 155 -16.29 -14.74 -6.72
CA LYS A 155 -15.57 -13.80 -7.59
C LYS A 155 -15.96 -12.36 -7.26
N THR A 156 -17.26 -12.11 -7.09
CA THR A 156 -17.78 -10.81 -6.67
C THR A 156 -17.19 -10.33 -5.34
N LEU A 157 -16.96 -11.23 -4.38
CA LEU A 157 -16.33 -10.89 -3.11
C LEU A 157 -14.89 -10.39 -3.32
N VAL A 158 -14.11 -11.07 -4.17
CA VAL A 158 -12.75 -10.65 -4.53
C VAL A 158 -12.79 -9.26 -5.17
N ASP A 159 -13.70 -9.03 -6.11
CA ASP A 159 -13.86 -7.73 -6.79
C ASP A 159 -14.26 -6.62 -5.80
N CYS A 160 -15.17 -6.92 -4.88
CA CYS A 160 -15.57 -6.02 -3.80
C CYS A 160 -14.36 -5.64 -2.91
N ASN A 161 -13.59 -6.63 -2.45
CA ASN A 161 -12.38 -6.39 -1.66
C ASN A 161 -11.37 -5.52 -2.43
N THR A 162 -11.18 -5.80 -3.72
CA THR A 162 -10.30 -5.01 -4.58
C THR A 162 -10.76 -3.56 -4.72
N ASN A 163 -12.08 -3.31 -4.76
CA ASN A 163 -12.63 -1.95 -4.86
C ASN A 163 -12.48 -1.13 -3.56
N TYR A 164 -12.46 -1.79 -2.39
CA TYR A 164 -12.21 -1.12 -1.12
C TYR A 164 -10.74 -0.70 -0.93
N LEU A 165 -9.81 -1.48 -1.48
CA LEU A 165 -8.38 -1.28 -1.26
C LEU A 165 -7.89 0.14 -1.61
N PRO A 166 -8.27 0.76 -2.74
CA PRO A 166 -7.88 2.13 -3.06
C PRO A 166 -8.27 3.18 -2.01
N LEU A 167 -9.40 2.99 -1.32
CA LEU A 167 -9.81 3.87 -0.23
C LEU A 167 -8.77 3.85 0.89
N PHE A 168 -8.33 2.66 1.30
CA PHE A 168 -7.29 2.50 2.32
C PHE A 168 -5.93 2.96 1.84
N MET A 169 -5.59 2.72 0.56
CA MET A 169 -4.35 3.23 -0.04
C MET A 169 -4.29 4.75 -0.05
N SER A 170 -5.43 5.43 -0.21
CA SER A 170 -5.46 6.90 -0.17
C SER A 170 -4.96 7.42 1.19
N GLN A 171 -5.23 6.67 2.26
CA GLN A 171 -4.86 6.98 3.64
C GLN A 171 -3.53 6.35 4.07
N SER A 172 -2.98 5.38 3.31
CA SER A 172 -1.72 4.71 3.62
C SER A 172 -0.54 5.26 2.84
N PHE A 173 0.56 5.58 3.51
CA PHE A 173 1.93 5.66 2.97
C PHE A 173 2.94 6.23 3.99
N MET A 174 3.16 5.48 5.07
CA MET A 174 4.36 5.45 5.93
C MET A 174 4.82 6.78 6.54
N PHE A 175 4.56 7.02 7.83
CA PHE A 175 5.10 8.18 8.53
C PHE A 175 6.08 7.82 9.64
N VAL A 176 7.00 8.75 9.86
CA VAL A 176 7.75 8.90 11.11
C VAL A 176 6.97 9.96 11.86
N ASN A 177 6.83 9.85 13.18
CA ASN A 177 6.14 10.87 13.97
C ASN A 177 6.74 12.27 13.69
N THR A 178 6.08 13.06 12.85
CA THR A 178 6.52 14.40 12.45
C THR A 178 6.12 15.47 13.45
N THR A 179 5.32 15.13 14.47
CA THR A 179 4.97 16.07 15.55
C THR A 179 6.06 16.13 16.62
N PHE A 180 7.10 15.30 16.51
CA PHE A 180 8.21 15.26 17.44
C PHE A 180 8.98 16.61 17.46
N PRO A 181 9.30 17.17 18.65
CA PRO A 181 9.79 18.55 18.81
C PRO A 181 11.20 18.84 18.26
N LEU A 182 11.85 17.90 17.57
CA LEU A 182 13.22 17.98 17.07
C LEU A 182 13.39 18.65 15.69
N LEU A 183 12.32 19.16 15.07
CA LEU A 183 12.36 19.65 13.69
C LEU A 183 13.10 21.01 13.53
N ASP A 184 14.42 20.98 13.70
CA ASP A 184 15.32 22.05 13.28
C ASP A 184 15.38 22.18 11.74
N ASN A 185 15.88 23.30 11.24
CA ASN A 185 15.95 23.57 9.79
C ASN A 185 16.78 22.52 8.99
N SER A 186 17.74 21.83 9.62
CA SER A 186 18.50 20.75 8.98
C SER A 186 17.69 19.44 8.83
N PHE A 187 16.67 19.22 9.67
CA PHE A 187 15.79 18.04 9.62
C PHE A 187 14.76 18.10 8.51
N LYS A 188 14.30 19.30 8.16
CA LYS A 188 13.27 19.51 7.13
C LYS A 188 13.64 18.89 5.78
N ASN A 189 14.93 18.90 5.43
CA ASN A 189 15.41 18.30 4.17
C ASN A 189 15.30 16.77 4.18
N TYR A 190 15.61 16.11 5.31
CA TYR A 190 15.48 14.66 5.45
C TYR A 190 14.03 14.22 5.55
N GLU A 191 13.19 15.01 6.22
CA GLU A 191 11.74 14.80 6.27
C GLU A 191 11.12 14.93 4.87
N LEU A 192 11.51 15.93 4.09
CA LEU A 192 11.06 16.09 2.71
C LEU A 192 11.49 14.91 1.84
N LEU A 193 12.76 14.48 1.95
CA LEU A 193 13.26 13.32 1.21
C LEU A 193 12.48 12.05 1.57
N TYR A 194 12.23 11.83 2.87
CA TYR A 194 11.42 10.72 3.36
C TYR A 194 10.01 10.76 2.77
N LYS A 195 9.31 11.90 2.88
CA LYS A 195 7.96 12.08 2.34
C LYS A 195 7.91 11.81 0.84
N LEU A 196 8.84 12.38 0.07
CA LEU A 196 8.92 12.15 -1.38
C LEU A 196 9.17 10.67 -1.73
N ALA A 197 10.03 9.99 -0.97
CA ALA A 197 10.29 8.57 -1.16
C ALA A 197 9.06 7.71 -0.84
N CYS A 198 8.34 8.02 0.25
CA CYS A 198 7.06 7.38 0.61
C CYS A 198 5.99 7.61 -0.46
N PHE A 199 5.83 8.85 -0.94
CA PHE A 199 4.94 9.17 -2.06
C PHE A 199 5.29 8.37 -3.31
N SER A 200 6.58 8.24 -3.63
CA SER A 200 7.02 7.49 -4.79
C SER A 200 6.66 6.00 -4.68
N LEU A 201 6.86 5.37 -3.51
CA LEU A 201 6.41 4.00 -3.26
C LEU A 201 4.88 3.87 -3.33
N LYS A 202 4.15 4.86 -2.81
CA LYS A 202 2.68 4.90 -2.92
C LYS A 202 2.23 4.86 -4.37
N PHE A 203 2.77 5.75 -5.21
CA PHE A 203 2.44 5.80 -6.62
C PHE A 203 2.82 4.51 -7.35
N TYR A 204 3.96 3.91 -7.02
CA TYR A 204 4.30 2.58 -7.53
C TYR A 204 3.19 1.57 -7.25
N LEU A 205 2.71 1.44 -6.01
CA LEU A 205 1.65 0.50 -5.65
C LEU A 205 0.31 0.82 -6.34
N VAL A 206 -0.03 2.10 -6.45
CA VAL A 206 -1.22 2.55 -7.20
C VAL A 206 -1.12 2.14 -8.66
N PHE A 207 0.02 2.33 -9.31
CA PHE A 207 0.20 1.92 -10.71
C PHE A 207 0.15 0.39 -10.88
N GLN A 208 0.68 -0.38 -9.93
CA GLN A 208 0.57 -1.85 -9.95
C GLN A 208 -0.89 -2.31 -9.80
N PHE A 209 -1.68 -1.64 -8.96
CA PHE A 209 -3.13 -1.85 -8.87
C PHE A 209 -3.85 -1.50 -10.18
N VAL A 210 -3.57 -0.33 -10.77
CA VAL A 210 -4.18 0.08 -12.05
C VAL A 210 -3.83 -0.90 -13.17
N LEU A 211 -2.58 -1.36 -13.23
CA LEU A 211 -2.15 -2.38 -14.20
C LEU A 211 -2.90 -3.70 -14.00
N TYR A 212 -3.07 -4.13 -12.75
CA TYR A 212 -3.81 -5.34 -12.41
C TYR A 212 -5.26 -5.26 -12.92
N GLU A 213 -5.97 -4.20 -12.54
CA GLU A 213 -7.37 -3.98 -12.96
C GLU A 213 -7.50 -3.83 -14.48
N PHE A 214 -6.60 -3.07 -15.10
CA PHE A 214 -6.62 -2.86 -16.55
C PHE A 214 -6.46 -4.19 -17.30
N VAL A 215 -5.55 -5.06 -16.84
CA VAL A 215 -5.34 -6.35 -17.51
C VAL A 215 -6.49 -7.31 -17.24
N LEU A 216 -7.03 -7.33 -16.02
CA LEU A 216 -8.20 -8.13 -15.68
C LEU A 216 -9.41 -7.77 -16.55
N ILE A 217 -9.66 -6.47 -16.77
CA ILE A 217 -10.81 -5.99 -17.56
C ILE A 217 -10.61 -6.22 -19.06
N ASN A 218 -9.43 -5.93 -19.61
CA ASN A 218 -9.22 -5.93 -21.06
C ASN A 218 -8.78 -7.29 -21.64
N TYR A 219 -8.21 -8.16 -20.80
CA TYR A 219 -7.67 -9.44 -21.25
C TYR A 219 -8.24 -10.65 -20.50
N GLU A 220 -9.12 -10.44 -19.52
CA GLU A 220 -9.73 -11.50 -18.69
C GLU A 220 -8.69 -12.47 -18.08
N HIS A 221 -7.46 -12.01 -17.92
CA HIS A 221 -6.36 -12.81 -17.40
C HIS A 221 -6.23 -12.60 -15.90
N GLU A 222 -6.55 -13.65 -15.14
CA GLU A 222 -6.56 -13.59 -13.68
C GLU A 222 -5.17 -13.77 -13.05
N ASP A 223 -4.14 -14.22 -13.78
CA ASP A 223 -2.81 -14.59 -13.26
C ASP A 223 -1.66 -13.98 -14.09
N VAL A 224 -1.46 -12.66 -13.96
CA VAL A 224 -0.43 -11.94 -14.70
C VAL A 224 0.84 -11.86 -13.88
N VAL A 225 1.87 -12.64 -14.24
CA VAL A 225 3.15 -12.65 -13.52
C VAL A 225 4.09 -11.51 -13.98
N ASP A 226 3.93 -11.03 -15.22
CA ASP A 226 4.80 -10.01 -15.82
C ASP A 226 4.05 -9.17 -16.87
N TYR A 227 3.86 -7.88 -16.59
CA TYR A 227 3.18 -6.96 -17.50
C TYR A 227 3.97 -6.67 -18.79
N SER A 228 5.27 -6.99 -18.85
CA SER A 228 6.07 -6.74 -20.06
C SER A 228 5.68 -7.59 -21.26
N VAL A 229 4.95 -8.69 -21.02
CA VAL A 229 4.47 -9.58 -22.07
C VAL A 229 3.49 -8.83 -23.00
N TYR A 230 2.83 -7.78 -22.52
CA TYR A 230 1.89 -6.99 -23.31
C TYR A 230 2.55 -5.91 -24.20
N TYR A 231 3.87 -5.68 -24.10
CA TYR A 231 4.55 -4.65 -24.89
C TYR A 231 5.94 -5.02 -25.44
N ARG A 232 6.57 -6.12 -25.00
CA ARG A 232 7.83 -6.61 -25.58
C ARG A 232 7.58 -7.52 -26.77
N GLU A 233 8.46 -7.44 -27.77
CA GLU A 233 8.46 -8.39 -28.89
C GLU A 233 8.98 -9.76 -28.45
N VAL A 234 8.29 -10.81 -28.90
CA VAL A 234 8.60 -12.22 -28.59
C VAL A 234 10.03 -12.59 -29.01
N SER A 235 10.59 -11.94 -30.02
CA SER A 235 11.95 -12.15 -30.56
C SER A 235 13.10 -11.79 -29.59
N CYS A 236 12.83 -11.03 -28.52
CA CYS A 236 13.83 -10.62 -27.53
C CYS A 236 13.86 -11.49 -26.26
N PHE A 237 13.08 -12.58 -26.19
CA PHE A 237 13.00 -13.47 -25.02
C PHE A 237 14.14 -14.51 -25.00
N ASN A 238 15.37 -14.08 -24.69
CA ASN A 238 16.46 -15.00 -24.36
C ASN A 238 16.34 -15.51 -22.91
N GLU A 239 16.52 -16.81 -22.67
CA GLU A 239 16.41 -17.45 -21.34
C GLU A 239 17.31 -16.81 -20.27
N LYS A 240 18.53 -16.41 -20.63
CA LYS A 240 19.45 -15.67 -19.73
C LYS A 240 18.89 -14.31 -19.30
N GLY A 241 18.18 -13.62 -20.19
CA GLY A 241 17.48 -12.36 -19.89
C GLY A 241 16.28 -12.57 -18.97
N ARG A 242 15.58 -13.70 -19.12
CA ARG A 242 14.45 -14.10 -18.25
C ARG A 242 14.92 -14.35 -16.82
N GLN A 243 16.06 -15.01 -16.62
CA GLN A 243 16.61 -15.28 -15.29
C GLN A 243 17.10 -14.01 -14.59
N GLY A 244 17.83 -13.13 -15.29
CA GLY A 244 18.25 -11.83 -14.75
C GLY A 244 17.06 -10.92 -14.38
N LYS A 245 16.01 -10.91 -15.21
CA LYS A 245 14.78 -10.17 -14.95
C LYS A 245 13.96 -10.75 -13.79
N SER A 246 13.93 -12.08 -13.67
CA SER A 246 13.30 -12.77 -12.54
C SER A 246 13.97 -12.40 -11.22
N ASN A 247 15.30 -12.44 -11.15
CA ASN A 247 16.06 -12.02 -9.97
C ASN A 247 15.83 -10.55 -9.63
N PHE A 248 15.84 -9.66 -10.62
CA PHE A 248 15.61 -8.24 -10.38
C PHE A 248 14.18 -7.96 -9.88
N ASN A 249 13.17 -8.62 -10.46
CA ASN A 249 11.80 -8.52 -9.98
C ASN A 249 11.66 -9.03 -8.55
N LEU A 250 12.31 -10.15 -8.22
CA LEU A 250 12.33 -10.70 -6.86
C LEU A 250 12.91 -9.69 -5.85
N VAL A 251 14.02 -9.02 -6.21
CA VAL A 251 14.63 -7.98 -5.37
C VAL A 251 13.67 -6.80 -5.15
N LYS A 252 12.94 -6.34 -6.17
CA LYS A 252 11.92 -5.28 -6.01
C LYS A 252 10.86 -5.68 -4.98
N LYS A 253 10.34 -6.89 -5.12
CA LYS A 253 9.29 -7.43 -4.23
C LYS A 253 9.77 -7.47 -2.79
N TYR A 254 10.97 -8.01 -2.56
CA TYR A 254 11.55 -8.09 -1.21
C TYR A 254 11.92 -6.74 -0.63
N ALA A 255 12.47 -5.82 -1.44
CA ALA A 255 12.87 -4.50 -0.96
C ALA A 255 11.71 -3.78 -0.27
N MET A 256 10.54 -3.72 -0.91
CA MET A 256 9.36 -3.06 -0.35
C MET A 256 8.81 -3.77 0.89
N THR A 257 8.74 -5.10 0.86
CA THR A 257 8.27 -5.91 1.99
C THR A 257 9.16 -5.72 3.21
N VAL A 258 10.48 -5.76 3.01
CA VAL A 258 11.46 -5.57 4.09
C VAL A 258 11.35 -4.18 4.68
N VAL A 259 11.18 -3.12 3.87
CA VAL A 259 10.96 -1.76 4.39
C VAL A 259 9.71 -1.71 5.26
N CYS A 260 8.60 -2.30 4.81
CA CYS A 260 7.35 -2.33 5.57
C CYS A 260 7.50 -3.03 6.92
N LEU A 261 8.10 -4.22 6.92
CA LEU A 261 8.31 -4.99 8.14
C LEU A 261 9.32 -4.32 9.08
N PHE A 262 10.39 -3.74 8.53
CA PHE A 262 11.40 -3.05 9.32
C PHE A 262 10.79 -1.87 10.09
N ILE A 263 9.99 -1.04 9.42
CA ILE A 263 9.36 0.13 10.06
C ILE A 263 8.39 -0.32 11.16
N ILE A 264 7.53 -1.32 10.90
CA ILE A 264 6.65 -1.91 11.93
C ILE A 264 7.45 -2.35 13.17
N VAL A 265 8.59 -3.03 12.98
CA VAL A 265 9.41 -3.51 14.10
C VAL A 265 9.97 -2.34 14.92
N ILE A 266 10.44 -1.28 14.26
CA ILE A 266 10.95 -0.09 14.94
C ILE A 266 9.83 0.63 15.71
N ASP A 267 8.66 0.82 15.10
CA ASP A 267 7.52 1.49 15.74
C ASP A 267 7.02 0.72 16.97
N LEU A 268 6.93 -0.62 16.88
CA LEU A 268 6.64 -1.48 18.03
C LEU A 268 7.69 -1.34 19.15
N GLY A 269 8.95 -1.13 18.78
CA GLY A 269 10.03 -0.85 19.72
C GLY A 269 9.81 0.46 20.50
N PHE A 270 9.41 1.53 19.81
CA PHE A 270 9.06 2.81 20.46
C PHE A 270 7.85 2.67 21.39
N ILE A 271 6.77 2.00 20.95
CA ILE A 271 5.58 1.76 21.78
C ILE A 271 5.95 0.96 23.03
N GLY A 272 6.77 -0.09 22.88
CA GLY A 272 7.24 -0.92 24.00
C GLY A 272 8.12 -0.13 24.99
N ALA A 273 8.96 0.77 24.50
CA ALA A 273 9.80 1.63 25.34
C ALA A 273 8.96 2.58 26.20
N VAL A 274 7.90 3.19 25.64
CA VAL A 274 6.94 4.02 26.39
C VAL A 274 6.28 3.22 27.51
N HIS A 275 5.70 2.07 27.17
CA HIS A 275 4.97 1.24 28.15
C HIS A 275 5.88 0.84 29.31
N LYS A 276 7.11 0.39 29.04
CA LYS A 276 8.06 -0.01 30.09
C LYS A 276 8.42 1.14 31.03
N ASN A 277 8.59 2.37 30.50
CA ASN A 277 8.93 3.52 31.33
C ASN A 277 7.74 4.04 32.16
N VAL A 278 6.53 3.99 31.63
CA VAL A 278 5.31 4.29 32.40
C VAL A 278 5.14 3.30 33.56
N TYR A 279 5.36 2.01 33.33
CA TYR A 279 5.28 0.99 34.38
C TYR A 279 6.37 1.11 35.47
N ASN A 280 7.54 1.67 35.15
CA ASN A 280 8.61 1.90 36.14
C ASN A 280 8.41 3.18 36.97
N MET A 281 7.50 4.07 36.56
CA MET A 281 7.17 5.31 37.27
C MET A 281 5.92 5.20 38.17
N LEU A 282 5.14 4.12 38.02
CA LEU A 282 4.00 3.75 38.87
C LEU A 282 4.41 2.78 39.98
#